data_AF-A0A7W0P356-F1
#
_entry.id   AF-A0A7W0P356-F1
#
_cell.length_a   1.000
_cell.length_b   1.000
_cell.length_c   1.000
_cell.angle_alpha   90.00
_cell.angle_beta   90.00
_cell.angle_gamma   90.00
#
_symmetry.space_group_name_H-M   'P 1'
#
loop_
_entity.id
_entity.type
_entity.pdbx_description
1 polymer ?
#
loop_
_entity_poly.entity_id
_entity_poly.type
_entity_poly.pdbx_seq_one_letter_code
_entity_poly.pdbx_strand_id
1 'polypeptide(L)'
;MATDDELIRAYDDELGPEPMRSNRGFWIIAGTLLVGGLFLLVEIFANRPLANSIGHAQDTLRRAQAAAEIVRSRTASFREADADALGEDVPELSFRPEEESSVGLDDVSVSASETVWAAAVQARPGACFYIRLGVGEDPRYGAGTECTGRAALLAADPRW
;
A
#
# COMPACT_ATOMS: atom_id res chain seq x y z
N MET A 1 -20.85 -46.75 -67.27
CA MET A 1 -19.88 -45.72 -66.85
C MET A 1 -20.65 -44.84 -65.89
N ALA A 2 -20.48 -45.06 -64.59
CA ALA A 2 -21.13 -44.20 -63.59
C ALA A 2 -20.60 -42.78 -63.81
N THR A 3 -21.50 -41.80 -63.86
CA THR A 3 -21.13 -40.39 -64.01
C THR A 3 -20.44 -39.92 -62.74
N ASP A 4 -19.43 -39.06 -62.84
CA ASP A 4 -18.65 -38.59 -61.68
C ASP A 4 -19.55 -38.04 -60.55
N ASP A 5 -20.71 -37.47 -60.89
CA ASP A 5 -21.74 -37.00 -59.94
C ASP A 5 -22.35 -38.11 -59.07
N GLU A 6 -22.45 -39.34 -59.59
CA GLU A 6 -22.98 -40.49 -58.88
C GLU A 6 -21.94 -41.05 -57.90
N LEU A 7 -20.67 -41.03 -58.29
CA LEU A 7 -19.54 -41.35 -57.42
C LEU A 7 -19.43 -40.31 -56.29
N ILE A 8 -19.47 -39.01 -56.58
CA ILE A 8 -19.40 -37.96 -55.57
C ILE A 8 -20.57 -38.07 -54.57
N ARG A 9 -21.79 -38.31 -55.07
CA ARG A 9 -22.96 -38.45 -54.20
C ARG A 9 -22.89 -39.69 -53.31
N ALA A 10 -22.34 -40.80 -53.81
CA ALA A 10 -22.13 -42.02 -53.01
C ALA A 10 -21.08 -41.81 -51.91
N TYR A 11 -20.01 -41.05 -52.19
CA TYR A 11 -19.00 -40.71 -51.18
C TYR A 11 -19.53 -39.75 -50.10
N ASP A 12 -20.35 -38.76 -50.46
CA ASP A 12 -20.98 -37.84 -49.49
C ASP A 12 -22.00 -38.54 -48.58
N ASP A 13 -22.76 -39.52 -49.10
CA ASP A 13 -23.72 -40.31 -48.31
C ASP A 13 -23.02 -41.27 -47.33
N GLU A 14 -21.80 -41.73 -47.65
CA GLU A 14 -21.03 -42.66 -46.81
C GLU A 14 -20.21 -41.93 -45.72
N LEU A 15 -19.75 -40.71 -45.98
CA LEU A 15 -18.98 -39.91 -45.02
C LEU A 15 -19.84 -39.17 -43.99
N GLY A 16 -21.12 -38.93 -44.29
CA GLY A 16 -22.02 -38.15 -43.43
C GLY A 16 -21.54 -36.70 -43.23
N PRO A 17 -22.39 -35.80 -42.74
CA PRO A 17 -21.94 -34.46 -42.38
C PRO A 17 -20.89 -34.56 -41.28
N GLU A 18 -19.68 -34.06 -41.51
CA GLU A 18 -18.66 -33.98 -40.46
C GLU A 18 -19.27 -33.31 -39.22
N PRO A 19 -19.17 -33.91 -38.02
CA PRO A 19 -19.72 -33.31 -36.82
C PRO A 19 -19.01 -31.97 -36.61
N MET A 20 -19.75 -30.86 -36.77
CA MET A 20 -19.23 -29.53 -36.50
C MET A 20 -18.61 -29.53 -35.10
N ARG A 21 -17.28 -29.45 -35.03
CA ARG A 21 -16.54 -29.51 -33.77
C ARG A 21 -16.82 -28.25 -32.99
N SER A 22 -17.85 -28.29 -32.14
CA SER A 22 -18.30 -27.13 -31.38
C SER A 22 -17.22 -26.69 -30.39
N ASN A 23 -16.69 -25.49 -30.58
CA ASN A 23 -15.73 -24.84 -29.69
C ASN A 23 -16.37 -24.33 -28.37
N ARG A 24 -17.59 -24.77 -28.06
CA ARG A 24 -18.36 -24.35 -26.88
C ARG A 24 -17.58 -24.57 -25.57
N GLY A 25 -16.84 -25.66 -25.45
CA GLY A 25 -16.00 -25.92 -24.27
C GLY A 25 -14.90 -24.88 -24.07
N PHE A 26 -14.24 -24.48 -25.15
CA PHE A 26 -13.21 -23.43 -25.13
C PHE A 26 -13.81 -22.08 -24.68
N TRP A 27 -14.97 -21.71 -25.24
CA TRP A 27 -15.62 -20.44 -24.90
C TRP A 27 -16.12 -20.37 -23.46
N ILE A 28 -16.54 -21.50 -22.87
CA ILE A 28 -16.89 -21.55 -21.44
C ILE A 28 -15.65 -21.28 -20.59
N ILE A 29 -14.53 -21.94 -20.87
CA ILE A 29 -13.28 -21.75 -20.11
C ILE A 29 -12.79 -20.30 -20.27
N ALA A 30 -12.72 -19.80 -21.51
CA ALA A 30 -12.31 -18.43 -21.79
C ALA A 30 -13.21 -17.41 -21.09
N GLY A 31 -14.54 -17.63 -21.09
CA GLY A 31 -15.50 -16.78 -20.39
C GLY A 31 -15.28 -16.78 -18.87
N THR A 32 -15.09 -17.94 -18.26
CA THR A 32 -14.84 -18.04 -16.81
C THR A 32 -13.51 -17.38 -16.39
N LEU A 33 -12.45 -17.56 -17.18
CA LEU A 33 -11.16 -16.90 -16.95
C LEU A 33 -11.28 -15.37 -17.06
N LEU A 34 -12.03 -14.87 -18.04
CA LEU A 34 -12.22 -13.44 -18.24
C LEU A 34 -13.02 -12.83 -17.08
N VAL A 35 -14.09 -13.49 -16.64
CA VAL A 35 -14.88 -13.06 -15.48
C VAL A 35 -14.04 -13.07 -14.20
N GLY A 36 -13.27 -14.14 -13.96
CA GLY A 36 -12.36 -14.21 -12.82
C GLY A 36 -11.29 -13.11 -12.85
N GLY A 37 -10.70 -12.85 -14.03
CA GLY A 37 -9.74 -11.77 -14.23
C GLY A 37 -10.34 -10.39 -13.96
N LEU A 38 -11.56 -10.14 -14.44
CA LEU A 38 -12.27 -8.89 -14.19
C LEU A 38 -12.57 -8.70 -12.70
N PHE A 39 -12.99 -9.77 -12.01
CA PHE A 39 -13.24 -9.74 -10.58
C PHE A 39 -11.99 -9.35 -9.78
N LEU A 40 -10.84 -9.96 -10.09
CA LEU A 40 -9.56 -9.61 -9.47
C LEU A 40 -9.17 -8.15 -9.73
N LEU A 41 -9.39 -7.64 -10.95
CA LEU A 41 -9.12 -6.24 -11.26
C LEU A 41 -10.00 -5.30 -10.43
N VAL A 42 -11.28 -5.62 -10.25
CA VAL A 42 -12.19 -4.84 -9.39
C VAL A 42 -11.68 -4.80 -7.95
N GLU A 43 -11.28 -5.94 -7.38
CA GLU A 43 -10.73 -5.98 -6.03
C GLU A 43 -9.43 -5.17 -5.90
N ILE A 44 -8.53 -5.28 -6.87
CA ILE A 44 -7.27 -4.50 -6.90
C ILE A 44 -7.60 -3.01 -6.91
N PHE A 45 -8.46 -2.54 -7.82
CA PHE A 45 -8.80 -1.13 -7.91
C PHE A 45 -9.57 -0.63 -6.69
N ALA A 46 -10.44 -1.44 -6.09
CA ALA A 46 -11.12 -1.12 -4.85
C ALA A 46 -10.15 -0.98 -3.67
N ASN A 47 -9.05 -1.75 -3.66
CA ASN A 47 -8.07 -1.76 -2.57
C ASN A 47 -6.87 -0.80 -2.78
N ARG A 48 -6.61 -0.33 -4.01
CA ARG A 48 -5.59 0.70 -4.32
C ARG A 48 -5.59 1.92 -3.38
N PRO A 49 -6.73 2.52 -2.99
CA PRO A 49 -6.71 3.64 -2.06
C PRO A 49 -6.03 3.30 -0.72
N LEU A 50 -6.14 2.05 -0.24
CA LEU A 50 -5.45 1.62 0.98
C LEU A 50 -3.94 1.53 0.77
N ALA A 51 -3.49 0.91 -0.32
CA ALA A 51 -2.06 0.83 -0.64
C ALA A 51 -1.41 2.22 -0.78
N ASN A 52 -2.11 3.16 -1.43
CA ASN A 52 -1.62 4.53 -1.60
C ASN A 52 -1.50 5.26 -0.26
N SER A 53 -2.49 5.12 0.64
CA SER A 53 -2.46 5.76 1.96
C SER A 53 -1.33 5.22 2.85
N ILE A 54 -1.03 3.91 2.78
CA ILE A 54 0.05 3.29 3.55
C ILE A 54 1.40 3.77 3.04
N GLY A 55 1.64 3.72 1.73
CA GLY A 55 2.89 4.17 1.13
C GLY A 55 3.18 5.64 1.44
N HIS A 56 2.16 6.48 1.31
CA HIS A 56 2.30 7.92 1.60
C HIS A 56 2.59 8.18 3.09
N ALA A 57 1.88 7.51 4.01
CA ALA A 57 2.15 7.64 5.44
C ALA A 57 3.58 7.20 5.81
N GLN A 58 4.06 6.09 5.23
CA GLN A 58 5.44 5.63 5.43
C GLN A 58 6.46 6.62 4.88
N ASP A 59 6.23 7.19 3.70
CA ASP A 59 7.13 8.17 3.11
C ASP A 59 7.12 9.51 3.87
N THR A 60 5.97 9.95 4.38
CA THR A 60 5.87 11.08 5.30
C THR A 60 6.68 10.83 6.58
N LEU A 61 6.53 9.66 7.20
CA LEU A 61 7.27 9.31 8.42
C LEU A 61 8.79 9.19 8.16
N ARG A 62 9.20 8.68 7.01
CA ARG A 62 10.63 8.63 6.61
C ARG A 62 11.22 10.03 6.43
N ARG A 63 10.48 10.95 5.80
CA ARG A 63 10.92 12.35 5.66
C ARG A 63 11.06 13.02 7.04
N ALA A 64 10.08 12.84 7.92
CA ALA A 64 10.14 13.35 9.29
C ALA A 64 11.31 12.76 10.09
N GLN A 65 11.56 11.45 9.96
CA GLN A 65 12.70 10.78 10.58
C GLN A 65 14.03 11.38 10.12
N ALA A 66 14.20 11.59 8.81
CA ALA A 66 15.43 12.17 8.27
C ALA A 66 15.69 13.57 8.84
N ALA A 67 14.65 14.40 8.98
CA ALA A 67 14.76 15.71 9.61
C ALA A 67 15.15 15.60 11.09
N ALA A 68 14.53 14.70 11.85
CA ALA A 68 14.87 14.48 13.26
C ALA A 68 16.31 13.99 13.45
N GLU A 69 16.81 13.13 12.55
CA GLU A 69 18.20 12.69 12.54
C GLU A 69 19.18 13.83 12.24
N ILE A 70 18.82 14.72 11.32
CA ILE A 70 19.62 15.93 11.04
C ILE A 70 19.72 16.80 12.30
N VAL A 71 18.60 17.05 12.98
CA VAL A 71 18.60 17.82 14.24
C VAL A 71 19.50 17.14 15.28
N ARG A 72 19.32 15.84 15.51
CA ARG A 72 20.17 15.07 16.43
C ARG A 72 21.65 15.16 16.07
N SER A 73 22.00 15.11 14.79
CA SER A 73 23.41 15.20 14.35
C SER A 73 24.06 16.53 14.73
N ARG A 74 23.28 17.60 14.88
CA ARG A 74 23.74 18.94 15.25
C ARG A 74 23.78 19.15 16.77
N THR A 75 22.84 18.57 17.50
CA THR A 75 22.59 18.87 18.93
C THR A 75 22.97 17.71 19.86
N ALA A 76 23.33 16.55 19.30
CA ALA A 76 23.52 15.27 19.98
C ALA A 76 22.28 14.73 20.73
N SER A 77 21.09 15.30 20.48
CA SER A 77 19.85 15.01 21.21
C SER A 77 18.63 15.08 20.29
N PHE A 78 17.60 14.30 20.56
CA PHE A 78 16.32 14.45 19.85
C PHE A 78 15.42 15.52 20.44
N ARG A 79 15.75 16.11 21.61
CA ARG A 79 14.88 17.07 22.32
C ARG A 79 14.51 18.28 21.48
N GLU A 80 15.38 18.69 20.56
CA GLU A 80 15.19 19.83 19.67
C GLU A 80 14.53 19.45 18.35
N ALA A 81 14.24 18.16 18.12
CA ALA A 81 13.46 17.68 16.98
C ALA A 81 11.97 17.65 17.32
N ASP A 82 11.49 18.75 17.92
CA ASP A 82 10.08 18.96 18.26
C ASP A 82 9.27 19.44 17.05
N ALA A 83 7.96 19.64 17.25
CA ALA A 83 7.05 19.99 16.16
C ALA A 83 7.39 21.34 15.50
N ASP A 84 7.83 22.32 16.30
CA ASP A 84 8.13 23.67 15.79
C ASP A 84 9.40 23.64 14.92
N ALA A 85 10.47 23.03 15.43
CA ALA A 85 11.73 22.92 14.70
C ALA A 85 11.60 22.09 13.41
N LEU A 86 10.84 20.98 13.46
CA LEU A 86 10.62 20.14 12.28
C LEU A 86 9.74 20.83 11.23
N GLY A 87 8.79 21.67 11.65
CA GLY A 87 7.97 22.47 10.74
C GLY A 87 8.76 23.53 9.97
N GLU A 88 9.86 24.02 10.53
CA GLU A 88 10.80 24.90 9.82
C GLU A 88 11.67 24.14 8.82
N ASP A 89 12.14 22.95 9.19
CA ASP A 89 13.02 22.12 8.35
C ASP A 89 12.27 21.39 7.20
N VAL A 90 10.98 21.06 7.38
CA VAL A 90 10.15 20.35 6.39
C VAL A 90 8.79 21.06 6.22
N PRO A 91 8.75 22.20 5.52
CA PRO A 91 7.55 23.04 5.43
C PRO A 91 6.39 22.42 4.64
N GLU A 92 6.63 21.34 3.89
CA GLU A 92 5.57 20.60 3.19
C GLU A 92 4.74 19.72 4.14
N LEU A 93 5.19 19.51 5.38
CA LEU A 93 4.51 18.72 6.39
C LEU A 93 4.01 19.61 7.52
N SER A 94 2.85 19.23 8.07
CA SER A 94 2.35 19.81 9.32
C SER A 94 2.84 18.96 10.49
N PHE A 95 3.31 19.60 11.56
CA PHE A 95 3.75 18.92 12.76
C PHE A 95 2.92 19.34 13.96
N ARG A 96 2.66 18.38 14.84
CA ARG A 96 1.89 18.56 16.08
C ARG A 96 2.68 18.07 17.29
N PRO A 97 2.46 18.69 18.45
CA PRO A 97 3.05 18.22 19.69
C PRO A 97 2.52 16.83 20.09
N GLU A 98 3.21 16.20 21.03
CA GLU A 98 3.08 14.76 21.31
C GLU A 98 1.69 14.28 21.77
N GLU A 99 0.88 15.19 22.31
CA GLU A 99 -0.47 14.91 22.81
C GLU A 99 -1.56 15.17 21.76
N GLU A 100 -1.23 15.91 20.69
CA GLU A 100 -2.18 16.23 19.64
C GLU A 100 -2.14 15.18 18.55
N SER A 101 -3.31 14.67 18.17
CA SER A 101 -3.40 13.65 17.12
C SER A 101 -3.14 14.25 15.75
N SER A 102 -2.36 13.55 14.91
CA SER A 102 -2.28 13.88 13.49
C SER A 102 -3.61 13.61 12.77
N VAL A 103 -3.91 14.47 11.79
CA VAL A 103 -5.10 14.46 10.96
C VAL A 103 -4.72 14.48 9.48
N GLY A 104 -4.44 13.29 8.95
CA GLY A 104 -4.16 13.07 7.54
C GLY A 104 -2.74 12.64 7.23
N LEU A 105 -2.46 12.55 5.94
CA LEU A 105 -1.27 11.89 5.38
C LEU A 105 0.01 12.75 5.40
N ASP A 106 -0.14 14.07 5.48
CA ASP A 106 0.95 15.05 5.54
C ASP A 106 1.01 15.77 6.90
N ASP A 107 0.31 15.22 7.90
CA ASP A 107 0.25 15.75 9.27
C ASP A 107 0.86 14.72 10.24
N VAL A 108 1.80 15.17 11.06
CA VAL A 108 2.67 14.31 11.87
C VAL A 108 2.60 14.75 13.33
N SER A 109 2.20 13.86 14.22
CA SER A 109 2.31 14.10 15.66
C SER A 109 3.64 13.56 16.16
N VAL A 110 4.37 14.33 16.97
CA VAL A 110 5.77 14.06 17.31
C VAL A 110 5.99 14.08 18.81
N SER A 111 6.73 13.10 19.33
CA SER A 111 7.30 13.09 20.68
C SER A 111 8.82 13.10 20.58
N ALA A 112 9.44 14.04 21.28
CA ALA A 112 10.86 14.30 21.21
C ALA A 112 11.42 14.39 22.63
N SER A 113 12.38 13.51 22.95
CA SER A 113 13.11 13.50 24.22
C SER A 113 14.61 13.52 23.98
N GLU A 114 15.44 13.48 25.01
CA GLU A 114 16.89 13.47 24.81
C GLU A 114 17.39 12.23 24.06
N THR A 115 16.74 11.08 24.28
CA THR A 115 17.23 9.77 23.83
C THR A 115 16.33 9.06 22.82
N VAL A 116 15.08 9.50 22.71
CA VAL A 116 14.08 8.87 21.84
C VAL A 116 13.28 9.94 21.11
N TRP A 117 13.06 9.71 19.83
CA TRP A 117 12.12 10.42 19.00
C TRP A 117 11.06 9.45 18.50
N ALA A 118 9.80 9.87 18.43
CA ALA A 118 8.74 9.07 17.86
C ALA A 118 7.72 9.95 17.13
N ALA A 119 7.11 9.40 16.09
CA ALA A 119 6.13 10.12 15.30
C ALA A 119 4.98 9.22 14.86
N ALA A 120 3.80 9.83 14.73
CA ALA A 120 2.57 9.19 14.29
C ALA A 120 1.91 9.95 13.14
N VAL A 121 1.50 9.23 12.10
CA VAL A 121 0.74 9.76 10.96
C VAL A 121 -0.57 8.99 10.81
N GLN A 122 -1.67 9.73 10.60
CA GLN A 122 -2.98 9.14 10.36
C GLN A 122 -3.13 8.81 8.87
N ALA A 123 -3.10 7.52 8.52
CA ALA A 123 -3.35 7.09 7.14
C ALA A 123 -4.84 7.19 6.76
N ARG A 124 -5.72 6.93 7.73
CA ARG A 124 -7.17 7.09 7.62
C ARG A 124 -7.77 7.24 9.02
N PRO A 125 -9.03 7.71 9.16
CA PRO A 125 -9.68 7.78 10.46
C PRO A 125 -9.60 6.43 11.21
N GLY A 126 -8.99 6.46 12.39
CA GLY A 126 -8.80 5.27 13.24
C GLY A 126 -7.68 4.31 12.82
N ALA A 127 -6.81 4.68 11.86
CA ALA A 127 -5.62 3.90 11.53
C ALA A 127 -4.39 4.80 11.39
N CYS A 128 -3.43 4.59 12.29
CA CYS A 128 -2.21 5.38 12.41
C CYS A 128 -1.00 4.47 12.20
N PHE A 129 0.05 5.03 11.61
CA PHE A 129 1.36 4.42 11.52
C PHE A 129 2.33 5.14 12.44
N TYR A 130 3.23 4.37 13.04
CA TYR A 130 4.20 4.85 14.00
C TYR A 130 5.61 4.58 13.53
N ILE A 131 6.50 5.50 13.86
CA ILE A 131 7.94 5.27 13.86
C ILE A 131 8.51 5.74 15.18
N ARG A 132 9.50 5.02 15.69
CA ARG A 132 10.28 5.35 16.87
C ARG A 132 11.75 5.17 16.57
N LEU A 133 12.56 6.11 17.01
CA LEU A 133 13.99 6.13 16.81
C LEU A 133 14.70 6.39 18.14
N GLY A 134 15.51 5.43 18.57
CA GLY A 134 16.42 5.58 19.70
C GLY A 134 17.78 6.10 19.27
N VAL A 135 18.50 6.77 20.18
CA VAL A 135 19.88 7.20 19.93
C VAL A 135 20.79 6.00 19.69
N GLY A 136 21.23 5.83 18.43
CA GLY A 136 22.12 4.75 18.02
C GLY A 136 21.43 3.40 17.83
N GLU A 137 20.09 3.40 17.79
CA GLU A 137 19.28 2.22 17.52
C GLU A 137 18.70 2.28 16.11
N ASP A 138 18.40 1.11 15.54
CA ASP A 138 17.60 1.03 14.32
C ASP A 138 16.15 1.50 14.58
N PRO A 139 15.50 2.13 13.60
CA PRO A 139 14.11 2.56 13.72
C PRO A 139 13.18 1.39 13.99
N ARG A 140 12.19 1.63 14.85
CA ARG A 140 11.08 0.73 15.16
C ARG A 140 9.79 1.28 14.59
N TYR A 141 8.91 0.37 14.20
CA TYR A 141 7.66 0.67 13.53
C TYR A 141 6.49 0.11 14.33
N GLY A 142 5.29 0.59 13.99
CA GLY A 142 4.06 0.09 14.57
C GLY A 142 2.84 0.68 13.90
N ALA A 143 1.67 0.19 14.30
CA ALA A 143 0.39 0.73 13.89
C ALA A 143 -0.60 0.69 15.06
N GLY A 144 -1.59 1.56 15.02
CA GLY A 144 -2.60 1.65 16.06
C GLY A 144 -3.74 2.60 15.71
N THR A 145 -4.54 2.94 16.72
CA THR A 145 -5.73 3.79 16.57
C THR A 145 -5.54 5.21 17.11
N GLU A 146 -4.54 5.42 17.99
CA GLU A 146 -4.20 6.73 18.56
C GLU A 146 -3.10 7.38 17.73
N CYS A 147 -3.37 8.51 17.06
CA CYS A 147 -2.42 9.09 16.12
C CYS A 147 -1.51 10.14 16.78
N THR A 148 -0.97 9.84 17.95
CA THR A 148 -0.16 10.77 18.75
C THR A 148 1.31 10.34 18.81
N GLY A 149 2.22 11.30 18.95
CA GLY A 149 3.65 11.05 19.17
C GLY A 149 3.88 10.20 20.43
N ARG A 150 3.09 10.42 21.49
CA ARG A 150 3.13 9.60 22.71
C ARG A 150 2.77 8.14 22.45
N ALA A 151 1.75 7.86 21.64
CA ALA A 151 1.40 6.49 21.27
C ALA A 151 2.50 5.82 20.43
N ALA A 152 3.17 6.59 19.56
CA ALA A 152 4.26 6.09 18.72
C ALA A 152 5.49 5.61 19.52
N LEU A 153 5.67 6.04 20.77
CA LEU A 153 6.73 5.51 21.66
C LEU A 153 6.61 4.01 21.91
N LEU A 154 5.42 3.44 21.71
CA LEU A 154 5.16 2.00 21.87
C LEU A 154 5.56 1.16 20.65
N ALA A 155 6.00 1.79 19.55
CA ALA A 155 6.49 1.09 18.37
C ALA A 155 7.69 0.19 18.71
N ALA A 156 7.65 -1.05 18.23
CA ALA A 156 8.61 -2.09 18.57
C ALA A 156 9.00 -2.98 17.38
N ASP A 157 8.23 -2.95 16.28
CA ASP A 157 8.48 -3.83 15.15
C ASP A 157 9.73 -3.40 14.38
N PRO A 158 10.60 -4.32 13.95
CA PRO A 158 11.83 -3.99 13.21
C PRO A 158 11.56 -3.63 11.74
N ARG A 159 10.31 -3.74 11.27
CA ARG A 159 9.89 -3.48 9.89
C ARG A 159 8.44 -2.98 9.86
N TRP A 160 8.07 -2.31 8.79
CA TRP A 160 6.68 -1.96 8.44
C TRP A 160 5.81 -3.20 8.21
#